data_AF-A0A1Y4TJS4-F1
#
_entry.id   AF-A0A1Y4TJS4-F1
#
_cell.length_a   1.000
_cell.length_b   1.000
_cell.length_c   1.000
_cell.angle_alpha   90.00
_cell.angle_beta   90.00
_cell.angle_gamma   90.00
#
_symmetry.space_group_name_H-M   'P 1'
#
loop_
_entity.id
_entity.type
_entity.pdbx_description
1 polymer ?
#
loop_
_entity_poly.entity_id
_entity_poly.type
_entity_poly.pdbx_seq_one_letter_code
_entity_poly.pdbx_strand_id
1 'polypeptide(L)' 'MSAVTSRKQTAPVVRQYEIGGVRYIVKATVKDGAKETAVKKIRRLLQNDLSKAAT' A
#
# COMPACT_ATOMS: atom_id res chain seq x y z
N MET A 1 -31.92 12.01 -6.27
CA MET A 1 -30.61 12.18 -6.94
C MET A 1 -29.59 11.29 -6.24
N SER A 2 -29.25 10.16 -6.84
CA SER A 2 -28.25 9.24 -6.28
C SER A 2 -26.87 9.75 -6.68
N ALA A 3 -26.13 10.31 -5.72
CA ALA A 3 -24.76 10.74 -5.95
C ALA A 3 -23.91 9.51 -6.28
N VAL A 4 -23.67 9.29 -7.57
CA VAL A 4 -22.64 8.37 -8.05
C VAL A 4 -21.31 9.04 -7.71
N THR A 5 -20.78 8.73 -6.53
CA THR A 5 -19.42 9.09 -6.16
C THR A 5 -18.49 8.37 -7.13
N SER A 6 -18.17 9.04 -8.25
CA SER A 6 -17.13 8.63 -9.18
C SER A 6 -15.84 8.50 -8.37
N ARG A 7 -15.53 7.28 -7.95
CA ARG A 7 -14.28 6.96 -7.29
C ARG A 7 -13.22 7.17 -8.36
N LYS A 8 -12.56 8.34 -8.37
CA LYS A 8 -11.37 8.60 -9.18
C LYS A 8 -10.37 7.49 -8.85
N GLN A 9 -10.32 6.47 -9.70
CA GLN A 9 -9.39 5.37 -9.54
C GLN A 9 -8.07 5.88 -10.09
N THR A 10 -7.26 6.46 -9.20
CA THR A 10 -5.94 6.96 -9.51
C THR A 10 -5.09 5.83 -10.08
N ALA A 11 -4.41 6.09 -11.19
CA ALA A 11 -3.52 5.11 -11.82
C ALA A 11 -2.49 4.60 -10.79
N PRO A 12 -2.08 3.32 -10.85
CA PRO A 12 -1.05 2.78 -9.97
C PRO A 12 0.25 3.56 -10.14
N VAL A 13 0.82 4.05 -9.05
CA VAL A 13 2.10 4.76 -9.03
C VAL A 13 3.17 3.84 -8.47
N VAL A 14 4.35 3.85 -9.08
CA VAL A 14 5.54 3.18 -8.55
C VAL A 14 6.31 4.15 -7.66
N ARG A 15 6.60 3.75 -6.43
CA ARG A 15 7.35 4.54 -5.44
C ARG A 15 8.43 3.69 -4.80
N GLN A 16 9.54 4.33 -4.42
CA GLN A 16 10.63 3.70 -3.69
C GLN A 16 10.55 4.05 -2.20
N TYR A 17 10.80 3.06 -1.34
CA TYR A 17 10.88 3.23 0.11
C TYR A 17 12.14 2.55 0.64
N GLU A 18 12.82 3.18 1.59
CA GLU A 18 13.92 2.55 2.32
C GLU A 18 13.46 2.23 3.74
N ILE A 19 13.53 0.96 4.14
CA ILE A 19 13.02 0.47 5.42
C ILE A 19 14.08 -0.47 5.99
N GLY A 20 14.67 -0.11 7.13
CA GLY A 20 15.70 -0.93 7.80
C GLY A 20 16.93 -1.18 6.94
N GLY A 21 17.34 -0.20 6.11
CA GLY A 21 18.48 -0.32 5.20
C GLY A 21 18.20 -1.11 3.91
N VAL A 22 16.98 -1.62 3.72
CA VAL A 22 16.56 -2.31 2.50
C VAL A 22 15.67 -1.41 1.66
N ARG A 23 15.94 -1.38 0.35
CA ARG A 23 15.19 -0.58 -0.62
C ARG A 23 14.08 -1.39 -1.27
N TYR A 24 12.85 -0.89 -1.17
CA TYR A 24 11.63 -1.50 -1.70
C TYR A 24 11.04 -0.67 -2.83
N ILE A 25 10.69 -1.31 -3.93
CA ILE A 25 9.95 -0.70 -5.05
C ILE A 25 8.50 -1.18 -4.98
N VAL A 26 7.57 -0.24 -4.78
CA VAL A 26 6.16 -0.55 -4.52
C VAL A 26 5.29 0.09 -5.60
N LYS A 27 4.51 -0.73 -6.30
CA LYS A 27 3.45 -0.30 -7.20
C LYS A 27 2.13 -0.27 -6.44
N ALA A 28 1.53 0.90 -6.23
CA ALA A 28 0.31 1.04 -5.45
C ALA A 28 -0.61 2.14 -6.00
N THR A 29 -1.91 1.96 -5.80
CA THR A 29 -2.92 3.00 -5.99
C THR A 29 -3.16 3.73 -4.67
N VAL A 30 -3.32 5.05 -4.73
CA VAL A 30 -3.70 5.86 -3.55
C VAL A 30 -5.20 6.05 -3.60
N LYS A 31 -5.86 5.77 -2.47
CA LYS A 31 -7.29 6.03 -2.27
C LYS A 31 -7.45 7.23 -1.35
N ASP A 32 -8.38 8.11 -1.71
CA ASP A 32 -8.78 9.22 -0.84
C ASP A 32 -9.30 8.68 0.52
N GLY A 33 -8.80 9.26 1.62
CA GLY A 33 -9.11 8.82 2.98
C GLY A 33 -8.31 7.62 3.48
N ALA A 34 -7.20 7.24 2.83
CA ALA A 34 -6.29 6.25 3.38
C ALA A 34 -5.69 6.72 4.73
N LYS A 35 -6.01 6.00 5.82
CA LYS A 35 -5.54 6.31 7.17
C LYS A 35 -4.16 5.72 7.48
N GLU A 36 -3.76 4.70 6.74
CA GLU A 36 -2.49 4.00 6.94
C GLU A 36 -1.42 4.56 6.01
N THR A 37 -0.22 4.82 6.55
CA THR A 37 0.92 5.24 5.75
C THR A 37 1.47 4.06 4.93
N ALA A 38 2.09 4.35 3.79
CA ALA A 38 2.66 3.31 2.93
C ALA A 38 3.69 2.44 3.68
N VAL A 39 4.56 3.05 4.51
CA VAL A 39 5.58 2.32 5.29
C VAL A 39 4.95 1.33 6.27
N LYS A 40 3.89 1.73 6.99
CA LYS A 40 3.16 0.83 7.90
C LYS A 40 2.54 -0.34 7.14
N LYS A 41 1.91 -0.05 6.01
CA LYS A 41 1.31 -1.07 5.15
C LYS A 41 2.36 -2.06 4.63
N ILE A 42 3.53 -1.59 4.19
CA ILE A 42 4.64 -2.45 3.72
C ILE A 42 5.09 -3.38 4.85
N ARG A 43 5.34 -2.85 6.06
CA ARG A 43 5.75 -3.66 7.22
C ARG A 43 4.72 -4.75 7.55
N ARG A 44 3.43 -4.38 7.58
CA ARG A 44 2.35 -5.33 7.86
C ARG A 44 2.24 -6.44 6.80
N LEU A 45 2.39 -6.09 5.53
CA LEU A 45 2.37 -7.08 4.45
C LEU A 45 3.55 -8.06 4.57
N LEU A 46 4.77 -7.55 4.79
CA LEU A 46 5.94 -8.40 5.00
C LEU A 46 5.79 -9.33 6.20
N GLN A 47 5.29 -8.82 7.33
CA GLN A 47 5.03 -9.64 8.53
C GLN A 47 4.03 -10.76 8.23
N ASN A 48 2.93 -10.43 7.55
CA ASN A 48 1.92 -11.43 7.16
C ASN A 48 2.51 -12.51 6.25
N ASP A 49 3.31 -12.12 5.25
CA ASP A 49 3.92 -13.06 4.33
C ASP A 49 4.93 -13.99 5.05
N LEU A 50 5.71 -13.46 5.99
CA LEU A 50 6.62 -14.25 6.82
C LEU A 50 5.87 -15.23 7.74
N SER A 51 4.78 -14.79 8.38
CA SER A 51 3.97 -15.67 9.22
C SER A 51 3.33 -16.81 8.41
N LYS A 52 2.89 -16.53 7.19
CA LYS A 52 2.34 -17.56 6.29
C LYS A 52 3.39 -18.55 5.81
N ALA A 53 4.61 -18.10 5.54
CA ALA A 53 5.70 -18.98 5.11
C ALA A 53 6.18 -19.92 6.23
N ALA A 54 5.92 -19.57 7.49
CA ALA A 54 6.31 -20.36 8.65
C ALA A 54 5.30 -21.45 9.04
N THR A 55 4.17 -21.57 8.33
CA THR A 55 3.09 -22.56 8.59
C THR A 55 3.01 -23.56 7.44
#